data_AF-A0A951G1Y3-F1
#
_entry.id   AF-A0A951G1Y3-F1
#
_cell.length_a   1.000
_cell.length_b   1.000
_cell.length_c   1.000
_cell.angle_alpha   90.00
_cell.angle_beta   90.00
_cell.angle_gamma   90.00
#
_symmetry.space_group_name_H-M   'P 1'
#
loop_
_entity.id
_entity.type
_entity.pdbx_description
1 polymer ?
#
loop_
_entity_poly.entity_id
_entity_poly.type
_entity_poly.pdbx_seq_one_letter_code
_entity_poly.pdbx_strand_id
1 'polypeptide(L)'
;MSILARLGEVLERRTSRRGALSRAAVAGAAFAVAPVRYLVRPGTAWAVLRPEDCPEGSRCTDGYTAFCCEIEAGNNTCPPNTYIAGWWKCTSYRGGGLCQGQGARYYVDCNRIPGVEFPGGCQCALGDCARRRVDCNHFRYGQCNTQIVGRTEVVCRLVLCHNPATVPGMNCNGTVMVDNRTCSHEADCLRGLAKQLPGGGGA
;
A
#
# COMPACT_ATOMS: atom_id res chain seq x y z
N MET A 1 38.95 -29.81 17.18
CA MET A 1 38.03 -28.72 16.79
C MET A 1 36.66 -29.31 16.51
N SER A 2 35.66 -28.99 17.34
CA SER A 2 34.33 -29.61 17.26
C SER A 2 33.53 -29.08 16.06
N ILE A 3 32.65 -29.94 15.52
CA ILE A 3 31.76 -29.64 14.38
C ILE A 3 30.88 -28.40 14.66
N LEU A 4 30.57 -28.15 15.94
CA LEU A 4 29.82 -26.99 16.41
C LEU A 4 30.53 -25.66 16.14
N ALA A 5 31.87 -25.61 16.30
CA ALA A 5 32.64 -24.40 16.03
C ALA A 5 32.65 -24.06 14.52
N ARG A 6 32.75 -25.08 13.67
CA ARG A 6 32.70 -24.89 12.20
C ARG A 6 31.32 -24.50 11.69
N LEU A 7 30.25 -25.01 12.31
CA LEU A 7 28.87 -24.60 11.98
C LEU A 7 28.59 -23.15 12.42
N GLY A 8 29.10 -22.74 13.59
CA GLY A 8 28.99 -21.36 14.07
C GLY A 8 29.65 -20.36 13.12
N GLU A 9 30.87 -20.67 12.65
CA GLU A 9 31.63 -19.78 11.76
C GLU A 9 31.00 -19.64 10.36
N VAL A 10 30.36 -20.70 9.85
CA VAL A 10 29.64 -20.68 8.56
C VAL A 10 28.32 -19.90 8.66
N LEU A 11 27.63 -20.00 9.80
CA LEU A 11 26.40 -19.23 10.04
C LEU A 11 26.69 -17.73 10.24
N GLU A 12 27.78 -17.41 10.92
CA GLU A 12 28.19 -16.02 11.20
C GLU A 12 28.60 -15.28 9.92
N ARG A 13 29.22 -15.98 8.95
CA ARG A 13 29.54 -15.42 7.62
C ARG A 13 28.32 -15.16 6.74
N ARG A 14 27.18 -15.81 7.01
CA ARG A 14 25.95 -15.73 6.17
C ARG A 14 24.81 -14.94 6.80
N THR A 15 24.90 -14.57 8.08
CA THR A 15 23.84 -13.86 8.80
C THR A 15 24.37 -12.58 9.44
N SER A 16 23.96 -11.43 8.90
CA SER A 16 24.21 -10.17 9.59
C SER A 16 23.47 -10.19 10.93
N ARG A 17 24.16 -9.92 12.04
CA ARG A 17 23.58 -9.88 13.40
C ARG A 17 22.30 -9.03 13.47
N ARG A 18 22.24 -7.94 12.69
CA ARG A 18 21.07 -7.08 12.54
C ARG A 18 19.90 -7.76 11.83
N GLY A 19 20.18 -8.60 10.83
CA GLY A 19 19.18 -9.41 10.12
C GLY A 19 18.66 -10.58 10.94
N ALA A 20 19.49 -11.15 11.81
CA ALA A 20 19.06 -12.18 12.76
C ALA A 20 18.12 -11.59 13.82
N LEU A 21 18.47 -10.44 14.39
CA LEU A 21 17.64 -9.74 15.38
C LEU A 21 16.31 -9.25 14.79
N SER A 22 16.29 -8.72 13.56
CA SER A 22 15.04 -8.31 12.92
C SER A 22 14.12 -9.48 12.63
N ARG A 23 14.66 -10.62 12.20
CA ARG A 23 13.88 -11.86 12.02
C ARG A 23 13.33 -12.40 13.34
N ALA A 24 14.11 -12.34 14.41
CA ALA A 24 13.67 -12.75 15.75
C ALA A 24 12.54 -11.85 16.28
N ALA A 25 12.64 -10.53 16.09
CA ALA A 25 11.60 -9.59 16.51
C ALA A 25 10.27 -9.84 15.78
N VAL A 26 10.32 -10.09 14.46
CA VAL A 26 9.13 -10.42 13.65
C VAL A 26 8.51 -11.75 14.09
N ALA A 27 9.34 -12.77 14.36
CA ALA A 27 8.86 -14.06 14.85
C ALA A 27 8.20 -13.94 16.23
N GLY A 28 8.79 -13.18 17.16
CA GLY A 28 8.23 -12.94 18.48
C GLY A 28 6.89 -12.20 18.44
N ALA A 29 6.79 -11.15 17.62
CA ALA A 29 5.54 -10.42 17.43
C ALA A 29 4.43 -11.32 16.87
N ALA A 30 4.75 -12.18 15.88
CA ALA A 30 3.80 -13.10 15.27
C ALA A 30 3.28 -14.16 16.26
N PHE A 31 4.13 -14.65 17.16
CA PHE A 31 3.74 -15.62 18.19
C PHE A 31 2.82 -15.00 19.25
N ALA A 32 3.09 -13.76 19.65
CA ALA A 32 2.30 -13.06 20.67
C ALA A 32 0.84 -12.83 20.23
N VAL A 33 0.59 -12.60 18.95
CA VAL A 33 -0.74 -12.28 18.42
C VAL A 33 -1.52 -13.49 17.90
N ALA A 34 -0.87 -14.63 17.64
CA ALA A 34 -1.52 -15.81 17.06
C ALA A 34 -0.87 -17.16 17.47
N PRO A 35 -0.82 -17.49 18.77
CA PRO A 35 -0.05 -18.64 19.29
C PRO A 35 -0.58 -19.99 18.79
N VAL A 36 -1.90 -20.19 18.73
CA VAL A 36 -2.51 -21.46 18.31
C VAL A 36 -2.39 -21.68 16.80
N ARG A 37 -2.45 -20.63 15.99
CA ARG A 37 -2.37 -20.75 14.52
C ARG A 37 -0.99 -21.24 14.07
N TYR A 38 0.08 -20.81 14.73
CA TYR A 38 1.45 -21.28 14.47
C TYR A 38 1.71 -22.73 14.89
N LEU A 39 0.97 -23.23 15.88
CA LEU A 39 1.05 -24.61 16.34
C LEU A 39 0.40 -25.59 15.37
N VAL A 40 -0.69 -25.20 14.69
CA VAL A 40 -1.44 -26.11 13.80
C VAL A 40 -1.13 -25.91 12.31
N ARG A 41 -0.64 -24.73 11.90
CA ARG A 41 -0.20 -24.44 10.51
C ARG A 41 1.03 -23.52 10.50
N PRO A 42 2.26 -24.04 10.35
CA PRO A 42 3.44 -23.19 10.22
C PRO A 42 3.35 -22.37 8.93
N GLY A 43 3.11 -21.06 9.06
CA GLY A 43 3.10 -20.08 7.96
C GLY A 43 4.14 -18.98 8.16
N THR A 44 4.33 -18.10 7.17
CA THR A 44 5.19 -16.92 7.34
C THR A 44 4.43 -15.83 8.11
N ALA A 45 5.14 -14.95 8.84
CA ALA A 45 4.53 -13.88 9.65
C ALA A 45 3.60 -12.93 8.85
N TRP A 46 3.73 -12.93 7.51
CA TRP A 46 2.83 -12.24 6.59
C TRP A 46 1.40 -12.80 6.56
N ALA A 47 1.20 -14.07 6.95
CA ALA A 47 -0.13 -14.68 7.02
C ALA A 47 -1.00 -14.11 8.14
N VAL A 48 -0.40 -13.43 9.13
CA VAL A 48 -1.10 -12.76 10.23
C VAL A 48 -1.62 -11.38 9.83
N LEU A 49 -1.08 -10.77 8.77
CA LEU A 49 -1.47 -9.45 8.26
C LEU A 49 -2.48 -9.54 7.11
N ARG A 50 -3.13 -10.69 6.92
CA ARG A 50 -4.15 -10.84 5.88
C ARG A 50 -5.45 -10.26 6.43
N PRO A 51 -6.02 -9.22 5.79
CA PRO A 51 -7.28 -8.63 6.21
C PRO A 51 -8.41 -9.67 6.31
N GLU A 52 -8.41 -10.65 5.40
CA GLU A 52 -9.46 -11.68 5.30
C GLU A 52 -8.87 -13.04 4.88
N ASP A 53 -9.67 -14.11 5.01
CA ASP A 53 -9.33 -15.47 4.58
C ASP A 53 -9.49 -15.64 3.06
N CYS A 54 -8.66 -14.92 2.31
CA CYS A 54 -8.64 -15.00 0.85
C CYS A 54 -7.78 -16.17 0.35
N PRO A 55 -8.11 -16.76 -0.82
CA PRO A 55 -7.23 -17.68 -1.51
C PRO A 55 -5.80 -17.12 -1.68
N GLU A 56 -4.81 -18.00 -1.77
CA GLU A 56 -3.45 -17.58 -2.07
C GLU A 56 -3.38 -16.93 -3.46
N GLY A 57 -2.60 -15.86 -3.61
CA GLY A 57 -2.50 -15.10 -4.86
C GLY A 57 -3.66 -14.13 -5.12
N SER A 58 -4.68 -14.08 -4.25
CA SER A 58 -5.74 -13.06 -4.30
C SER A 58 -5.15 -11.64 -4.18
N ARG A 59 -5.74 -10.70 -4.94
CA ARG A 59 -5.30 -9.30 -4.96
C ARG A 59 -5.34 -8.67 -3.58
N CYS A 60 -6.29 -9.02 -2.73
CA CYS A 60 -6.38 -8.46 -1.38
C CYS A 60 -5.10 -8.70 -0.56
N THR A 61 -4.43 -9.82 -0.83
CA THR A 61 -3.27 -10.28 -0.07
C THR A 61 -1.94 -10.02 -0.77
N ASP A 62 -1.95 -9.29 -1.90
CA ASP A 62 -0.77 -9.03 -2.74
C ASP A 62 0.21 -7.96 -2.19
N GLY A 63 -0.18 -7.25 -1.14
CA GLY A 63 0.63 -6.22 -0.48
C GLY A 63 0.23 -4.79 -0.82
N TYR A 64 -0.70 -4.59 -1.75
CA TYR A 64 -1.02 -3.27 -2.28
C TYR A 64 -2.42 -2.81 -1.90
N THR A 65 -2.62 -1.49 -1.98
CA THR A 65 -3.89 -0.83 -1.67
C THR A 65 -4.81 -0.78 -2.89
N ALA A 66 -6.12 -0.85 -2.65
CA ALA A 66 -7.16 -0.65 -3.66
C ALA A 66 -7.15 0.76 -4.25
N PHE A 67 -7.72 0.88 -5.45
CA PHE A 67 -7.97 2.17 -6.05
C PHE A 67 -9.20 2.83 -5.43
N CYS A 68 -9.20 4.15 -5.30
CA CYS A 68 -10.34 4.86 -4.70
C CYS A 68 -11.63 4.66 -5.52
N CYS A 69 -11.53 4.56 -6.85
CA CYS A 69 -12.70 4.26 -7.67
C CYS A 69 -13.37 2.91 -7.38
N GLU A 70 -12.68 1.97 -6.72
CA GLU A 70 -13.28 0.69 -6.34
C GLU A 70 -14.21 0.84 -5.13
N ILE A 71 -13.98 1.83 -4.26
CA ILE A 71 -14.76 2.05 -3.04
C ILE A 71 -15.63 3.32 -3.08
N GLU A 72 -15.32 4.25 -3.98
CA GLU A 72 -16.04 5.53 -4.15
C GLU A 72 -16.99 5.48 -5.36
N ALA A 73 -17.71 4.38 -5.54
CA ALA A 73 -18.72 4.21 -6.60
C ALA A 73 -18.24 4.58 -8.01
N GLY A 74 -16.99 4.23 -8.35
CA GLY A 74 -16.37 4.56 -9.63
C GLY A 74 -15.64 5.91 -9.67
N ASN A 75 -15.77 6.75 -8.66
CA ASN A 75 -15.10 8.05 -8.62
C ASN A 75 -13.65 7.92 -8.19
N ASN A 76 -12.73 8.50 -8.96
CA ASN A 76 -11.32 8.55 -8.61
C ASN A 76 -11.04 9.76 -7.69
N THR A 77 -11.69 9.81 -6.53
CA THR A 77 -11.57 10.88 -5.53
C THR A 77 -11.24 10.31 -4.17
N CYS A 78 -10.56 11.08 -3.31
CA CYS A 78 -10.31 10.64 -1.94
C CYS A 78 -11.67 10.53 -1.20
N PRO A 79 -11.92 9.43 -0.46
CA PRO A 79 -13.10 9.28 0.39
C PRO A 79 -13.17 10.37 1.46
N PRO A 80 -14.37 10.65 2.02
CA PRO A 80 -14.50 11.46 3.22
C PRO A 80 -13.59 10.98 4.36
N ASN A 81 -13.16 11.91 5.20
CA ASN A 81 -12.26 11.64 6.33
C ASN A 81 -10.88 11.09 5.95
N THR A 82 -10.43 11.36 4.73
CA THR A 82 -9.08 11.06 4.27
C THR A 82 -8.37 12.32 3.82
N TYR A 83 -7.04 12.26 3.72
CA TYR A 83 -6.21 13.34 3.22
C TYR A 83 -5.15 12.79 2.27
N ILE A 84 -4.72 13.63 1.32
CA ILE A 84 -3.64 13.28 0.40
C ILE A 84 -2.30 13.33 1.15
N ALA A 85 -1.66 12.18 1.37
CA ALA A 85 -0.42 12.10 2.15
C ALA A 85 0.84 12.08 1.28
N GLY A 86 0.75 11.57 0.05
CA GLY A 86 1.90 11.50 -0.83
C GLY A 86 1.64 10.83 -2.16
N TRP A 87 2.67 10.81 -3.01
CA TRP A 87 2.55 10.36 -4.38
C TRP A 87 3.82 9.71 -4.93
N TRP A 88 3.70 9.03 -6.07
CA TRP A 88 4.84 8.61 -6.90
C TRP A 88 4.40 8.48 -8.35
N LYS A 89 5.39 8.40 -9.23
CA LYS A 89 5.24 8.21 -10.65
C LYS A 89 5.58 6.77 -11.02
N CYS A 90 4.71 6.15 -11.81
CA CYS A 90 5.08 5.07 -12.70
C CYS A 90 5.55 5.69 -14.03
N THR A 91 6.76 5.38 -14.46
CA THR A 91 7.38 5.96 -15.67
C THR A 91 7.23 5.11 -16.92
N SER A 92 6.61 3.93 -16.81
CA SER A 92 6.45 2.99 -17.91
C SER A 92 5.03 2.42 -17.95
N TYR A 93 4.04 3.30 -17.83
CA TYR A 93 2.64 2.90 -17.83
C TYR A 93 2.21 2.48 -19.25
N ARG A 94 1.70 1.25 -19.38
CA ARG A 94 1.26 0.66 -20.66
C ARG A 94 -0.14 0.04 -20.62
N GLY A 95 -0.90 0.29 -19.56
CA GLY A 95 -2.25 -0.25 -19.42
C GLY A 95 -3.31 0.53 -20.20
N GLY A 96 -4.55 0.06 -20.09
CA GLY A 96 -5.72 0.62 -20.78
C GLY A 96 -6.68 1.44 -19.90
N GLY A 97 -6.34 1.71 -18.64
CA GLY A 97 -7.14 2.54 -17.75
C GLY A 97 -6.80 4.03 -17.87
N LEU A 98 -7.22 4.82 -16.89
CA LEU A 98 -6.95 6.25 -16.78
C LEU A 98 -5.48 6.59 -17.09
N CYS A 99 -5.26 7.60 -17.95
CA CYS A 99 -3.95 7.99 -18.50
C CYS A 99 -3.35 7.05 -19.56
N GLN A 100 -4.17 6.19 -20.18
CA GLN A 100 -3.77 5.42 -21.36
C GLN A 100 -3.07 6.30 -22.40
N GLY A 101 -1.97 5.78 -22.96
CA GLY A 101 -1.21 6.45 -24.02
C GLY A 101 -0.22 7.51 -23.54
N GLN A 102 -0.19 7.84 -22.24
CA GLN A 102 0.73 8.84 -21.72
C GLN A 102 2.13 8.31 -21.37
N GLY A 103 2.31 6.99 -21.31
CA GLY A 103 3.57 6.36 -20.92
C GLY A 103 3.94 6.51 -19.44
N ALA A 104 3.20 7.33 -18.69
CA ALA A 104 3.36 7.52 -17.26
C ALA A 104 2.00 7.64 -16.58
N ARG A 105 1.99 7.34 -15.29
CA ARG A 105 0.82 7.46 -14.41
C ARG A 105 1.30 7.86 -13.02
N TYR A 106 0.60 8.78 -12.39
CA TYR A 106 0.88 9.18 -11.02
C TYR A 106 -0.12 8.49 -10.10
N TYR A 107 0.37 8.02 -8.97
CA TYR A 107 -0.45 7.41 -7.95
C TYR A 107 -0.35 8.27 -6.69
N VAL A 108 -1.49 8.49 -6.05
CA VAL A 108 -1.61 9.35 -4.87
C VAL A 108 -2.32 8.57 -3.78
N ASP A 109 -1.76 8.55 -2.58
CA ASP A 109 -2.35 7.82 -1.46
C ASP A 109 -3.26 8.76 -0.64
N CYS A 110 -4.51 8.32 -0.44
CA CYS A 110 -5.46 8.93 0.46
C CYS A 110 -5.39 8.19 1.80
N ASN A 111 -4.83 8.84 2.81
CA ASN A 111 -4.69 8.28 4.14
C ASN A 111 -5.85 8.72 5.03
N ARG A 112 -6.31 7.88 5.96
CA ARG A 112 -7.32 8.31 6.94
C ARG A 112 -6.78 9.47 7.77
N ILE A 113 -7.62 10.43 8.15
CA ILE A 113 -7.20 11.52 9.03
C ILE A 113 -6.79 10.95 10.40
N PRO A 114 -5.69 11.43 11.03
CA PRO A 114 -5.31 11.00 12.37
C PRO A 114 -6.46 11.16 13.38
N GLY A 115 -6.70 10.12 14.17
CA GLY A 115 -7.80 10.08 15.13
C GLY A 115 -9.15 9.67 14.55
N VAL A 116 -9.27 9.50 13.23
CA VAL A 116 -10.47 8.93 12.59
C VAL A 116 -10.24 7.45 12.31
N GLU A 117 -11.29 6.65 12.47
CA GLU A 117 -11.33 5.24 12.09
C GLU A 117 -11.97 5.09 10.71
N PHE A 118 -11.39 4.23 9.87
CA PHE A 118 -12.06 3.81 8.64
C PHE A 118 -13.05 2.70 8.97
N PRO A 119 -14.31 2.75 8.48
CA PRO A 119 -15.29 1.72 8.77
C PRO A 119 -14.79 0.32 8.38
N GLY A 120 -14.76 -0.61 9.34
CA GLY A 120 -14.25 -1.98 9.16
C GLY A 120 -12.72 -2.11 9.22
N GLY A 121 -11.99 -1.00 9.33
CA GLY A 121 -10.52 -0.98 9.42
C GLY A 121 -9.84 -1.67 8.24
N CYS A 122 -8.70 -2.29 8.52
CA CYS A 122 -7.94 -3.08 7.55
C CYS A 122 -8.75 -4.29 7.05
N GLN A 123 -9.21 -4.22 5.80
CA GLN A 123 -10.04 -5.25 5.15
C GLN A 123 -9.80 -5.31 3.63
N CYS A 124 -10.40 -6.29 2.94
CA CYS A 124 -10.45 -6.26 1.49
C CYS A 124 -11.43 -5.19 1.02
N ALA A 125 -11.12 -4.49 -0.07
CA ALA A 125 -12.07 -3.50 -0.61
C ALA A 125 -13.41 -4.19 -0.90
N LEU A 126 -14.47 -3.69 -0.25
CA LEU A 126 -15.83 -4.23 -0.33
C LEU A 126 -15.95 -5.72 0.08
N GLY A 127 -15.04 -6.23 0.92
CA GLY A 127 -15.02 -7.64 1.32
C GLY A 127 -14.74 -8.62 0.17
N ASP A 128 -14.04 -8.16 -0.88
CA ASP A 128 -13.80 -8.94 -2.09
C ASP A 128 -12.30 -9.25 -2.27
N CYS A 129 -11.96 -10.55 -2.22
CA CYS A 129 -10.61 -11.04 -2.44
C CYS A 129 -10.03 -10.72 -3.83
N ALA A 130 -10.88 -10.47 -4.83
CA ALA A 130 -10.45 -10.03 -6.16
C ALA A 130 -10.04 -8.55 -6.18
N ARG A 131 -10.32 -7.79 -5.13
CA ARG A 131 -9.86 -6.41 -4.95
C ARG A 131 -8.73 -6.33 -3.94
N ARG A 132 -7.98 -5.24 -3.97
CA ARG A 132 -6.89 -5.00 -3.03
C ARG A 132 -7.41 -4.55 -1.66
N ARG A 133 -6.52 -4.49 -0.68
CA ARG A 133 -6.88 -4.09 0.68
C ARG A 133 -7.11 -2.58 0.80
N VAL A 134 -7.91 -2.18 1.77
CA VAL A 134 -8.11 -0.78 2.20
C VAL A 134 -7.69 -0.66 3.66
N ASP A 135 -7.18 0.51 4.05
CA ASP A 135 -6.87 0.85 5.45
C ASP A 135 -5.90 -0.12 6.16
N CYS A 136 -4.99 -0.74 5.42
CA CYS A 136 -4.02 -1.70 5.98
C CYS A 136 -2.56 -1.26 5.83
N ASN A 137 -2.26 -0.50 4.77
CA ASN A 137 -0.88 -0.17 4.41
C ASN A 137 -0.56 1.21 4.96
N HIS A 138 0.56 1.38 5.64
CA HIS A 138 1.09 2.71 5.93
C HIS A 138 2.04 3.14 4.83
N PHE A 139 1.84 4.34 4.31
CA PHE A 139 2.70 4.83 3.23
C PHE A 139 3.95 5.56 3.70
N ARG A 140 4.96 5.60 2.82
CA ARG A 140 6.32 6.07 3.12
C ARG A 140 6.68 7.40 2.47
N TYR A 141 6.01 7.79 1.39
CA TYR A 141 6.25 9.07 0.74
C TYR A 141 5.23 10.05 1.32
N GLY A 142 5.69 10.93 2.21
CA GLY A 142 4.87 11.88 2.97
C GLY A 142 5.09 13.30 2.47
N GLN A 143 5.05 13.50 1.15
CA GLN A 143 5.39 14.78 0.53
C GLN A 143 4.19 15.69 0.24
N CYS A 144 2.99 15.28 0.67
CA CYS A 144 1.79 16.10 0.61
C CYS A 144 1.22 16.32 2.02
N ASN A 145 0.62 17.49 2.23
CA ASN A 145 -0.01 17.85 3.49
C ASN A 145 0.86 17.58 4.73
N THR A 146 2.14 17.97 4.66
CA THR A 146 3.14 17.72 5.71
C THR A 146 2.83 18.39 7.04
N GLN A 147 1.89 19.33 7.07
CA GLN A 147 1.34 19.92 8.29
C GLN A 147 0.51 18.93 9.13
N ILE A 148 0.00 17.84 8.52
CA ILE A 148 -0.74 16.79 9.23
C ILE A 148 0.27 15.85 9.89
N VAL A 149 0.26 15.84 11.23
CA VAL A 149 1.21 15.07 12.04
C VAL A 149 0.70 13.63 12.21
N GLY A 150 1.61 12.67 12.06
CA GLY A 150 1.34 11.26 12.24
C GLY A 150 1.38 10.48 10.92
N ARG A 151 1.42 9.15 11.03
CA ARG A 151 1.31 8.26 9.88
C ARG A 151 0.11 7.36 10.10
N THR A 152 -0.89 7.52 9.25
CA THR A 152 -2.08 6.70 9.21
C THR A 152 -2.06 5.79 8.00
N GLU A 153 -2.98 4.85 7.98
CA GLU A 153 -3.17 3.85 6.95
C GLU A 153 -3.75 4.49 5.69
N VAL A 154 -3.33 3.95 4.54
CA VAL A 154 -3.86 4.33 3.23
C VAL A 154 -5.19 3.63 3.06
N VAL A 155 -6.26 4.43 2.99
CA VAL A 155 -7.61 3.96 2.69
C VAL A 155 -7.68 3.49 1.25
N CYS A 156 -7.23 4.33 0.31
CA CYS A 156 -7.23 4.00 -1.11
C CYS A 156 -6.22 4.84 -1.90
N ARG A 157 -6.07 4.50 -3.18
CA ARG A 157 -5.14 5.15 -4.10
C ARG A 157 -5.85 5.81 -5.27
N LEU A 158 -5.55 7.07 -5.50
CA LEU A 158 -5.96 7.80 -6.70
C LEU A 158 -4.95 7.62 -7.82
N VAL A 159 -5.45 7.77 -9.03
CA VAL A 159 -4.63 7.82 -10.25
C VAL A 159 -4.70 9.19 -10.90
N LEU A 160 -3.57 9.83 -11.18
CA LEU A 160 -3.51 11.08 -11.94
C LEU A 160 -2.68 10.95 -13.20
N CYS A 161 -3.02 11.78 -14.19
CA CYS A 161 -2.29 11.91 -15.45
C CYS A 161 -1.27 13.05 -15.42
N HIS A 162 -1.39 13.93 -14.43
CA HIS A 162 -0.53 15.08 -14.23
C HIS A 162 0.20 14.94 -12.89
N ASN A 163 1.34 15.62 -12.77
CA ASN A 163 2.13 15.60 -11.55
C ASN A 163 1.29 16.18 -10.39
N PRO A 164 1.08 15.45 -9.28
CA PRO A 164 0.31 15.93 -8.13
C PRO A 164 0.82 17.26 -7.55
N ALA A 165 2.12 17.56 -7.68
CA ALA A 165 2.70 18.84 -7.25
C ALA A 165 2.18 20.05 -8.03
N THR A 166 1.60 19.85 -9.22
CA THR A 166 1.04 20.92 -10.05
C THR A 166 -0.48 21.00 -9.97
N VAL A 167 -1.13 20.13 -9.17
CA VAL A 167 -2.59 20.10 -9.05
C VAL A 167 -3.02 20.96 -7.85
N PRO A 168 -3.82 22.02 -8.06
CA PRO A 168 -4.34 22.83 -6.97
C PRO A 168 -5.12 21.99 -5.95
N GLY A 169 -4.97 22.32 -4.67
CA GLY A 169 -5.66 21.64 -3.57
C GLY A 169 -4.97 20.36 -3.05
N MET A 170 -4.03 19.77 -3.78
CA MET A 170 -3.33 18.55 -3.32
C MET A 170 -2.22 18.83 -2.30
N ASN A 171 -1.69 20.06 -2.29
CA ASN A 171 -0.66 20.51 -1.35
C ASN A 171 0.56 19.55 -1.29
N CYS A 172 1.04 19.17 -2.46
CA CYS A 172 2.19 18.27 -2.65
C CYS A 172 3.43 19.06 -3.07
N ASN A 173 4.60 18.69 -2.56
CA ASN A 173 5.86 19.22 -3.08
C ASN A 173 6.28 18.52 -4.38
N GLY A 174 7.24 19.13 -5.09
CA GLY A 174 7.76 18.65 -6.38
C GLY A 174 8.77 17.52 -6.31
N THR A 175 9.07 16.94 -5.14
CA THR A 175 10.03 15.84 -5.01
C THR A 175 9.47 14.60 -5.71
N VAL A 176 10.08 14.24 -6.83
CA VAL A 176 9.65 13.11 -7.65
C VAL A 176 10.05 11.81 -6.97
N MET A 177 9.05 11.00 -6.62
CA MET A 177 9.21 9.61 -6.22
C MET A 177 8.82 8.71 -7.40
N VAL A 178 9.53 7.60 -7.60
CA VAL A 178 9.26 6.64 -8.69
C VAL A 178 9.07 5.25 -8.11
N ASP A 179 8.01 4.57 -8.53
CA ASP A 179 7.81 3.15 -8.26
C ASP A 179 7.15 2.48 -9.46
N ASN A 180 7.95 1.74 -10.23
CA ASN A 180 7.47 1.06 -11.43
C ASN A 180 6.80 -0.29 -11.13
N ARG A 181 6.82 -0.77 -9.88
CA ARG A 181 6.12 -2.01 -9.51
C ARG A 181 4.61 -1.85 -9.63
N THR A 182 4.10 -0.63 -9.49
CA THR A 182 2.67 -0.33 -9.64
C THR A 182 2.27 -0.03 -11.08
N CYS A 183 3.17 -0.08 -12.05
CA CYS A 183 2.85 0.28 -13.45
C CYS A 183 1.84 -0.65 -14.13
N SER A 184 1.78 -1.91 -13.70
CA SER A 184 0.81 -2.90 -14.21
C SER A 184 -0.51 -2.91 -13.46
N HIS A 185 -0.65 -2.06 -12.42
CA HIS A 185 -1.86 -2.07 -11.60
C HIS A 185 -3.03 -1.45 -12.34
N GLU A 186 -4.10 -2.22 -12.47
CA GLU A 186 -5.37 -1.80 -13.07
C GLU A 186 -6.55 -2.21 -12.20
N ALA A 187 -7.66 -1.52 -12.43
CA ALA A 187 -8.99 -1.90 -12.01
C ALA A 187 -9.98 -1.50 -13.10
N ASP A 188 -11.10 -2.21 -13.21
CA ASP A 188 -12.09 -1.92 -14.25
C ASP A 188 -12.70 -0.54 -14.08
N CYS A 189 -12.82 -0.04 -12.83
CA CYS A 189 -13.28 1.31 -12.55
C CYS A 189 -12.36 2.41 -13.09
N LEU A 190 -11.12 2.10 -13.49
CA LEU A 190 -10.23 3.08 -14.12
C LEU A 190 -10.49 3.22 -15.64
N ARG A 191 -11.26 2.31 -16.23
CA ARG A 191 -11.62 2.36 -17.65
C ARG A 191 -12.81 3.30 -17.83
N GLY A 192 -12.76 4.14 -18.87
CA GLY A 192 -13.84 5.09 -19.15
C GLY A 192 -13.89 6.32 -18.24
N LEU A 193 -13.07 6.38 -17.18
CA LEU A 193 -12.85 7.64 -16.47
C LEU A 193 -12.18 8.64 -17.40
N ALA A 194 -12.83 9.78 -17.59
CA ALA A 194 -12.25 10.90 -18.30
C ALA A 194 -10.93 11.31 -17.61
N LYS A 195 -9.97 11.83 -18.39
CA LYS A 195 -8.76 12.47 -17.83
C LYS A 195 -9.22 13.44 -16.74
N GLN A 196 -8.83 13.21 -15.49
CA GLN A 196 -9.19 14.10 -14.41
C GLN A 196 -8.72 15.51 -14.71
N LEU A 197 -9.68 16.42 -14.83
CA LEU A 197 -9.42 17.84 -14.83
C LEU A 197 -9.00 18.24 -13.40
N PRO A 198 -8.05 19.17 -13.25
CA PRO A 198 -7.56 19.59 -11.94
C PRO A 198 -8.69 20.21 -11.12
N GLY A 199 -8.91 19.70 -9.89
CA GLY A 199 -9.82 20.33 -8.92
C GLY A 199 -10.77 19.40 -8.14
N GLY A 200 -10.83 18.10 -8.45
CA GLY A 200 -11.78 17.17 -7.80
C GLY A 200 -11.42 16.69 -6.39
N GLY A 201 -10.37 17.25 -5.76
CA GLY A 201 -9.95 16.86 -4.41
C GLY A 201 -10.54 17.80 -3.37
N GLY A 202 -11.66 17.41 -2.77
CA GLY A 202 -12.20 18.07 -1.57
C GLY A 202 -11.21 17.97 -0.41
N ALA A 203 -11.12 19.06 0.36
CA ALA A 203 -10.42 19.16 1.62
C ALA A 203 -11.13 18.40 2.74
#